data_AF-A0A6M3KSP9-F1
#
_entry.id   AF-A0A6M3KSP9-F1
#
_cell.length_a   1.000
_cell.length_b   1.000
_cell.length_c   1.000
_cell.angle_alpha   90.00
_cell.angle_beta   90.00
_cell.angle_gamma   90.00
#
_symmetry.space_group_name_H-M   'P 1'
#
loop_
_entity.id
_entity.type
_entity.pdbx_description
1 polymer ?
#
loop_
_entity_poly.entity_id
_entity_poly.type
_entity_poly.pdbx_seq_one_letter_code
_entity_poly.pdbx_strand_id
1 'polypeptide(L)'
;MARKLEFIRSEVEEFVNTRMWKYIVATIVERTSSLMEKNNQIDPFTDPTSICRNQGMIAGLGEIVDLPAVMVEQIEFEKTIKEEKEDDRTSE
;
A
#
# COMPACT_ATOMS: atom_id res chain seq x y z
N MET A 1 2.21 -23.11 11.54
CA MET A 1 3.13 -21.97 11.78
C MET A 1 3.12 -21.09 10.54
N ALA A 2 2.48 -19.91 10.61
CA ALA A 2 2.70 -18.90 9.58
C ALA A 2 4.16 -18.43 9.72
N ARG A 3 4.96 -18.50 8.65
CA ARG A 3 6.28 -17.86 8.63
C ARG A 3 6.04 -16.36 8.80
N LYS A 4 6.50 -15.78 9.90
CA LYS A 4 6.59 -14.33 10.02
C LYS A 4 7.58 -13.90 8.94
N LEU A 5 7.10 -13.22 7.90
CA LEU A 5 7.98 -12.61 6.92
C LEU A 5 8.66 -11.43 7.65
N GLU A 6 9.88 -11.65 8.13
CA GLU A 6 10.70 -10.57 8.65
C GLU A 6 11.27 -9.81 7.46
N PHE A 7 10.58 -8.74 7.07
CA PHE A 7 11.08 -7.82 6.05
C PHE A 7 12.08 -6.85 6.68
N ILE A 8 13.19 -6.61 5.99
CA ILE A 8 14.14 -5.56 6.37
C ILE A 8 13.79 -4.29 5.58
N ARG A 9 13.86 -3.11 6.23
CA ARG A 9 13.56 -1.82 5.58
C ARG A 9 14.29 -1.64 4.24
N SER A 10 15.56 -2.01 4.17
CA SER A 10 16.36 -1.92 2.94
C SER A 10 15.83 -2.79 1.81
N GLU A 11 15.23 -3.95 2.11
CA GLU A 11 14.63 -4.83 1.10
C GLU A 11 13.37 -4.21 0.51
N VAL A 12 12.56 -3.53 1.34
CA VAL A 12 11.37 -2.81 0.88
C VAL A 12 11.78 -1.60 0.02
N GLU A 13 12.79 -0.83 0.45
CA GLU A 13 13.34 0.29 -0.31
C GLU A 13 13.98 -0.17 -1.64
N GLU A 14 14.66 -1.32 -1.66
CA GLU A 14 15.20 -1.88 -2.89
C GLU A 14 14.07 -2.34 -3.82
N PHE A 15 13.04 -3.00 -3.28
CA PHE A 15 11.90 -3.48 -4.04
C PHE A 15 11.20 -2.35 -4.81
N VAL A 16 10.95 -1.20 -4.18
CA VAL A 16 10.30 -0.05 -4.84
C VAL A 16 11.15 0.56 -5.95
N ASN A 17 12.47 0.32 -5.92
CA ASN A 17 13.38 0.78 -6.96
C ASN A 17 13.45 -0.16 -8.18
N THR A 18 12.92 -1.39 -8.06
CA THR A 18 12.92 -2.38 -9.13
C THR A 18 12.09 -1.94 -10.35
N ARG A 19 12.46 -2.43 -11.52
CA ARG A 19 11.67 -2.24 -12.75
C ARG A 19 10.27 -2.84 -12.63
N MET A 20 10.14 -3.97 -11.93
CA MET A 20 8.86 -4.64 -11.74
C MET A 20 7.89 -3.76 -10.96
N TRP A 21 8.33 -3.18 -9.84
CA TRP A 21 7.49 -2.28 -9.07
C TRP A 21 7.07 -1.04 -9.87
N LYS A 22 8.02 -0.41 -10.57
CA LYS A 22 7.72 0.74 -11.45
C LYS A 22 6.69 0.39 -12.53
N TYR A 23 6.75 -0.81 -13.09
CA TYR A 23 5.76 -1.31 -14.05
C TYR A 23 4.38 -1.52 -13.41
N ILE A 24 4.33 -2.08 -12.20
CA ILE A 24 3.09 -2.23 -11.43
C ILE A 24 2.47 -0.86 -11.18
N VAL A 25 3.24 0.10 -10.65
CA VAL A 25 2.77 1.47 -10.40
C VAL A 25 2.27 2.14 -11.68
N ALA A 26 3.00 2.04 -12.78
CA ALA A 26 2.57 2.60 -14.06
C ALA A 26 1.23 2.00 -14.52
N THR A 27 1.07 0.68 -14.41
CA THR A 27 -0.17 -0.03 -14.76
C THR A 27 -1.33 0.41 -13.85
N ILE A 28 -1.07 0.59 -12.56
CA ILE A 28 -2.06 1.08 -11.60
C ILE A 28 -2.52 2.49 -11.97
N VAL A 29 -1.57 3.40 -12.24
CA VAL A 29 -1.87 4.78 -12.63
C VAL A 29 -2.74 4.81 -13.89
N GLU A 30 -2.36 4.07 -14.94
CA GLU A 30 -3.15 3.96 -16.17
C GLU A 30 -4.57 3.44 -15.91
N ARG A 31 -4.69 2.38 -15.09
CA ARG A 31 -5.98 1.79 -14.77
C ARG A 31 -6.87 2.74 -13.98
N THR A 32 -6.31 3.42 -12.98
CA THR A 32 -7.02 4.41 -12.17
C THR A 32 -7.50 5.57 -13.05
N SER A 33 -6.66 6.11 -13.93
CA SER A 33 -7.07 7.15 -14.88
C SER A 33 -8.24 6.70 -15.78
N SER A 34 -8.18 5.47 -16.32
CA SER A 34 -9.27 4.92 -17.13
C SER A 34 -10.58 4.76 -16.34
N LEU A 35 -10.52 4.35 -15.07
CA LEU A 35 -11.71 4.24 -14.21
C LEU A 35 -12.29 5.61 -13.84
N MET A 36 -11.44 6.62 -13.60
CA MET A 36 -11.88 7.99 -13.36
C MET A 36 -12.58 8.57 -14.59
N GLU A 37 -12.03 8.35 -15.78
CA GLU A 37 -12.66 8.78 -17.03
C GLU A 37 -14.03 8.12 -17.22
N LYS A 38 -14.16 6.82 -16.95
CA LYS A 38 -15.45 6.12 -16.99
C LYS A 38 -16.45 6.71 -16.01
N ASN A 39 -16.04 7.04 -14.78
CA ASN A 39 -16.93 7.67 -13.81
C ASN A 39 -17.46 9.02 -14.31
N ASN A 40 -16.64 9.80 -15.00
CA ASN A 40 -17.05 11.09 -15.56
C ASN A 40 -18.06 10.96 -16.70
N GLN A 41 -18.21 9.77 -17.29
CA GLN A 41 -19.14 9.49 -18.39
C GLN A 41 -20.45 8.83 -17.91
N ILE A 42 -20.53 8.41 -16.64
CA ILE A 42 -21.73 7.78 -16.07
C ILE A 42 -22.60 8.84 -15.42
N ASP A 43 -23.89 8.87 -15.74
CA ASP A 43 -24.86 9.67 -15.00
C ASP A 43 -25.07 9.08 -13.59
N PRO A 44 -24.75 9.82 -12.52
CA PRO A 44 -24.85 9.33 -11.15
C PRO A 44 -26.27 8.99 -10.71
N PHE A 45 -27.30 9.54 -11.36
CA PHE A 45 -28.69 9.20 -11.04
C PHE A 45 -29.18 7.95 -11.76
N THR A 46 -28.53 7.58 -12.85
CA THR A 46 -28.91 6.45 -13.70
C THR A 46 -28.16 5.17 -13.31
N ASP A 47 -26.85 5.25 -13.00
CA ASP A 47 -26.06 4.09 -12.56
C ASP A 47 -25.04 4.44 -11.46
N PRO A 48 -25.52 4.72 -10.23
CA PRO A 48 -24.64 4.99 -9.09
C PRO A 48 -23.80 3.76 -8.68
N THR A 49 -24.29 2.54 -8.96
CA THR A 49 -23.62 1.31 -8.55
C THR A 49 -22.28 1.15 -9.28
N SER A 50 -22.25 1.43 -10.59
CA SER A 50 -21.00 1.37 -11.36
C SER A 50 -19.98 2.41 -10.89
N ILE A 51 -20.43 3.62 -10.54
CA ILE A 51 -19.55 4.65 -9.96
C ILE A 51 -18.94 4.18 -8.65
N CYS A 52 -19.76 3.68 -7.72
CA CYS A 52 -19.30 3.17 -6.43
C CYS A 52 -18.29 2.02 -6.59
N ARG A 53 -18.54 1.09 -7.52
CA ARG A 53 -17.61 -0.01 -7.81
C ARG A 53 -16.27 0.50 -8.33
N ASN A 54 -16.28 1.43 -9.28
CA ASN A 54 -15.07 2.02 -9.82
C ASN A 54 -14.29 2.78 -8.74
N GLN A 55 -14.98 3.52 -7.86
CA GLN A 55 -14.35 4.19 -6.71
C GLN A 55 -13.70 3.20 -5.75
N GLY A 56 -14.37 2.08 -5.44
CA GLY A 56 -13.78 1.02 -4.62
C GLY A 56 -12.54 0.39 -5.26
N MET A 57 -12.55 0.19 -6.58
CA MET A 57 -11.37 -0.28 -7.31
C MET A 57 -10.22 0.74 -7.27
N ILE A 58 -10.51 2.03 -7.48
CA ILE A 58 -9.52 3.11 -7.40
C ILE A 58 -8.88 3.14 -6.01
N ALA A 59 -9.69 3.06 -4.95
CA ALA A 59 -9.21 3.03 -3.57
C ALA A 59 -8.28 1.84 -3.31
N GLY A 60 -8.71 0.62 -3.67
CA GLY A 60 -7.89 -0.58 -3.47
C GLY A 60 -6.60 -0.58 -4.29
N LEU A 61 -6.61 0.00 -5.49
CA LEU A 61 -5.39 0.21 -6.28
C LEU A 61 -4.43 1.21 -5.60
N GLY A 62 -4.97 2.25 -4.94
CA GLY A 62 -4.20 3.17 -4.12
C GLY A 62 -3.52 2.47 -2.94
N GLU A 63 -4.27 1.65 -2.20
CA GLU A 63 -3.73 0.87 -1.06
C GLU A 63 -2.55 -0.02 -1.47
N ILE A 64 -2.57 -0.61 -2.67
CA ILE A 64 -1.45 -1.40 -3.18
C ILE A 64 -0.20 -0.53 -3.35
N VAL A 65 -0.35 0.67 -3.90
CA VAL A 65 0.78 1.60 -4.11
C VAL A 65 1.37 2.06 -2.77
N ASP A 66 0.51 2.24 -1.76
CA ASP A 66 0.91 2.70 -0.43
C ASP A 66 1.51 1.58 0.44
N LEU A 67 1.27 0.31 0.09
CA LEU A 67 1.68 -0.86 0.88
C LEU A 67 3.16 -0.84 1.28
N PRO A 68 4.14 -0.52 0.41
CA PRO A 68 5.54 -0.45 0.83
C PRO A 68 5.80 0.58 1.92
N ALA A 69 5.13 1.73 1.90
CA ALA A 69 5.27 2.75 2.93
C ALA A 69 4.74 2.25 4.27
N VAL A 70 3.54 1.64 4.27
CA VAL A 70 2.94 1.01 5.46
C VAL A 70 3.86 -0.08 6.04
N MET A 71 4.51 -0.86 5.18
CA MET A 71 5.48 -1.88 5.62
C MET A 71 6.70 -1.25 6.31
N VAL A 72 7.22 -0.14 5.78
CA VAL A 72 8.35 0.57 6.41
C VAL A 72 7.96 1.11 7.77
N GLU A 73 6.79 1.75 7.89
CA GLU A 73 6.26 2.25 9.17
C GLU A 73 6.10 1.12 10.19
N GLN A 74 5.58 -0.04 9.78
CA GLN A 74 5.44 -1.18 10.67
C GLN A 74 6.80 -1.73 11.13
N ILE A 75 7.80 -1.81 10.24
CA ILE A 75 9.15 -2.25 10.59
C ILE A 75 9.78 -1.30 11.60
N GLU A 76 9.61 0.01 11.43
CA GLU A 76 10.13 1.03 12.35
C GLU A 76 9.45 0.96 13.71
N PHE A 77 8.12 0.83 13.73
CA PHE A 77 7.36 0.65 14.97
C PHE A 77 7.76 -0.62 15.74
N GLU A 78 7.97 -1.75 15.05
CA GLU A 78 8.44 -2.98 15.68
C GLU A 78 9.86 -2.85 16.26
N LYS A 79 10.72 -2.00 15.68
CA LYS A 79 12.05 -1.70 16.24
C LYS A 79 11.96 -0.86 17.50
N THR A 80 11.18 0.22 17.50
CA THR A 80 10.98 1.07 18.69
C THR A 80 10.49 0.26 19.89
N ILE A 81 9.51 -0.62 19.70
CA ILE A 81 8.99 -1.49 20.77
C ILE A 81 10.08 -2.44 21.32
N LYS A 82 10.99 -2.91 20.47
CA LYS A 82 12.08 -3.80 20.91
C LYS A 82 13.11 -3.02 21.73
N GLU A 83 13.48 -1.83 21.27
CA GLU A 83 14.43 -0.94 21.97
C GLU A 83 13.89 -0.55 23.35
N GLU A 84 12.62 -0.13 23.45
CA GLU A 84 11.98 0.21 24.74
C GLU A 84 11.99 -0.98 25.73
N LYS A 85 11.75 -2.21 25.24
CA LYS A 85 11.76 -3.41 26.08
C LYS A 85 13.15 -3.85 26.52
N GLU A 86 14.19 -3.53 25.74
CA GLU A 86 15.58 -3.80 26.10
C GLU A 86 16.11 -2.78 27.11
N ASP A 87 15.72 -1.51 26.98
CA ASP A 87 16.01 -0.47 27.96
C ASP A 87 15.36 -0.74 29.32
N ASP A 88 14.10 -1.17 29.36
CA ASP A 88 13.42 -1.54 30.61
C ASP A 88 14.10 -2.73 31.32
N ARG A 89 14.64 -3.69 30.56
CA ARG A 89 15.33 -4.88 31.09
C ARG A 89 16.75 -4.61 31.60
N THR A 90 17.39 -3.57 31.11
CA THR A 90 18.74 -3.17 31.55
C THR A 90 18.70 -2.14 32.68
N SER A 91 17.51 -1.62 32.98
CA SER A 91 17.22 -0.68 34.06
C SER A 91 16.81 -1.36 35.39
N GLU A 92 16.57 -2.68 35.39
CA GLU A 92 16.35 -3.55 36.56
C GLU A 92 17.64 -4.28 37.00
#